data_AF-A0A060YV07-F1
#
_entry.id   AF-A0A060YV07-F1
#
_cell.length_a   1.000
_cell.length_b   1.000
_cell.length_c   1.000
_cell.angle_alpha   90.00
_cell.angle_beta   90.00
_cell.angle_gamma   90.00
#
_symmetry.space_group_name_H-M   'P 1'
#
loop_
_entity.id
_entity.type
_entity.pdbx_description
1 polymer ?
#
loop_
_entity_poly.entity_id
_entity_poly.type
_entity_poly.pdbx_seq_one_letter_code
_entity_poly.pdbx_strand_id
1 'polypeptide(L)' 'MELERSLLSDHEQRLLEDSERMTRKQADNYDSDEEEADYGGQETITAQDQEDTWEQKLKHFQPALRDRGRSQRGCP' A
#
# COMPACT_ATOMS: atom_id res chain seq x y z
N MET A 1 16.60 12.11 12.24
CA MET A 1 15.76 11.21 11.42
C MET A 1 14.96 12.08 10.44
N GLU A 2 14.70 11.61 9.22
CA GLU A 2 13.94 12.39 8.22
C GLU A 2 12.43 12.25 8.40
N LEU A 3 11.97 11.07 8.82
CA LEU A 3 10.55 10.77 9.06
C LEU A 3 9.89 11.73 10.06
N GLU A 4 10.55 12.00 11.19
CA GLU A 4 10.04 12.87 12.27
C GLU A 4 9.89 14.35 11.87
N ARG A 5 10.43 14.74 10.72
CA ARG A 5 10.38 16.12 10.19
C ARG A 5 9.53 16.22 8.92
N SER A 6 8.96 15.11 8.44
CA SER A 6 8.08 15.08 7.28
C SER A 6 6.64 15.41 7.66
N LEU A 7 5.89 15.95 6.70
CA LEU A 7 4.43 16.00 6.78
C LEU A 7 3.83 14.63 6.46
N LEU A 8 2.56 14.44 6.83
CA LEU A 8 1.79 13.25 6.51
C LEU A 8 1.70 13.09 5.00
N SER A 9 2.13 11.94 4.49
CA SER A 9 2.00 11.61 3.08
C SER A 9 0.54 11.39 2.70
N ASP A 10 0.18 11.59 1.44
CA ASP A 10 -1.15 11.27 0.92
C ASP A 10 -1.53 9.79 1.17
N HIS A 11 -0.53 8.88 1.19
CA HIS A 11 -0.73 7.46 1.52
C HIS A 11 -1.16 7.26 2.98
N GLU A 12 -0.52 7.97 3.90
CA GLU A 12 -0.82 7.89 5.34
C GLU A 12 -2.19 8.52 5.66
N GLN A 13 -2.58 9.57 4.94
CA GLN A 13 -3.92 10.18 5.05
C GLN A 13 -5.00 9.16 4.64
N ARG A 14 -4.85 8.52 3.48
CA ARG A 14 -5.81 7.50 2.99
C ARG A 14 -5.90 6.29 3.91
N LEU A 15 -4.78 5.85 4.48
CA LEU A 15 -4.77 4.72 5.41
C LEU A 15 -5.63 5.00 6.65
N LEU A 16 -5.55 6.23 7.18
CA LEU A 16 -6.37 6.65 8.32
C LEU A 16 -7.85 6.72 7.94
N GLU A 17 -8.19 7.33 6.81
CA GLU A 17 -9.57 7.44 6.31
C GLU A 17 -10.21 6.07 6.08
N ASP A 18 -9.50 5.14 5.42
CA ASP A 18 -9.96 3.76 5.23
C ASP A 18 -10.19 3.06 6.58
N SER A 19 -9.28 3.24 7.55
CA SER A 19 -9.39 2.63 8.88
C SER A 19 -10.59 3.17 9.69
N GLU A 20 -10.82 4.48 9.65
CA GLU A 20 -11.96 5.13 10.29
C GLU A 20 -13.27 4.69 9.65
N ARG A 21 -13.32 4.60 8.31
CA ARG A 21 -14.49 4.09 7.58
C ARG A 21 -14.80 2.65 7.95
N MET A 22 -13.79 1.77 8.00
CA MET A 22 -13.98 0.37 8.38
C MET A 22 -14.48 0.23 9.83
N THR A 23 -13.94 1.04 10.74
CA THR A 23 -14.38 1.07 12.15
C THR A 23 -15.82 1.54 12.26
N ARG A 24 -16.20 2.55 11.46
CA ARG A 24 -17.55 3.11 11.43
C ARG A 24 -18.57 2.16 10.80
N LYS A 25 -18.22 1.47 9.71
CA LYS A 25 -19.04 0.43 9.07
C LYS A 25 -19.21 -0.82 9.95
N GLN A 26 -18.24 -1.15 10.78
CA GLN A 26 -18.32 -2.28 11.72
C GLN A 26 -19.11 -1.96 13.00
N ALA A 27 -19.38 -0.69 13.30
CA ALA A 27 -20.20 -0.32 14.44
C ALA A 27 -21.68 -0.63 14.14
N ASP A 28 -22.29 -1.51 14.94
CA ASP A 28 -23.66 -2.05 14.79
C ASP A 28 -24.81 -1.03 14.67
N ASN A 29 -24.53 0.28 14.76
CA ASN A 29 -25.50 1.38 14.76
C ASN A 29 -25.42 2.30 13.52
N TYR A 30 -24.70 1.90 12.46
CA TYR A 30 -24.56 2.76 11.28
C TYR A 30 -25.76 2.66 10.33
N ASP A 31 -26.82 3.42 10.63
CA ASP A 31 -28.03 3.58 9.80
C ASP A 31 -27.94 4.86 8.95
N SER A 32 -26.97 4.92 8.04
CA SER A 32 -26.80 6.07 7.14
C SER A 32 -26.81 5.61 5.68
N ASP A 33 -28.03 5.51 5.15
CA ASP A 33 -28.41 5.30 3.75
C ASP A 33 -27.99 6.50 2.82
N GLU A 34 -27.17 7.44 3.31
CA GLU A 34 -26.83 8.70 2.64
C GLU A 34 -25.38 8.73 2.11
N GLU A 35 -24.43 7.98 2.68
CA GLU A 35 -23.05 7.84 2.15
C GLU A 35 -22.88 6.69 1.15
N GLU A 36 -23.73 5.67 1.20
CA GLU A 36 -23.74 4.59 0.21
C GLU A 36 -24.20 5.07 -1.19
N ALA A 37 -24.76 6.28 -1.31
CA ALA A 37 -25.18 6.86 -2.59
C ALA A 37 -24.04 7.60 -3.34
N ASP A 38 -23.05 8.16 -2.64
CA ASP A 38 -21.92 8.89 -3.26
C ASP A 38 -20.76 7.94 -3.64
N TYR A 39 -20.61 6.83 -2.91
CA TYR A 39 -19.55 5.83 -3.12
C TYR A 39 -20.07 4.41 -3.39
N GLY A 40 -21.37 4.28 -3.67
CA GLY A 40 -22.07 3.01 -3.91
C GLY A 40 -21.59 2.28 -5.16
N GLY A 41 -20.64 1.37 -4.98
CA GLY A 41 -20.24 0.39 -5.98
C GLY A 41 -18.78 0.44 -6.42
N GLN A 42 -17.96 1.33 -5.85
CA GLN A 42 -16.52 1.17 -5.99
C GLN A 42 -16.07 0.15 -4.95
N GLU A 43 -15.74 -1.07 -5.40
CA GLU A 43 -14.94 -2.01 -4.64
C GLU A 43 -13.58 -1.34 -4.38
N THR A 44 -13.51 -0.59 -3.27
CA THR A 44 -12.39 0.31 -2.97
C THR A 44 -11.19 -0.52 -2.60
N ILE A 45 -10.22 -0.64 -3.51
CA ILE A 45 -8.88 -1.16 -3.20
C ILE A 45 -8.33 -0.31 -2.05
N THR A 46 -8.22 -0.90 -0.86
CA THR A 46 -7.75 -0.20 0.34
C THR A 46 -6.27 0.13 0.22
N ALA A 47 -5.79 1.10 1.00
CA ALA A 47 -4.35 1.35 1.10
C ALA A 47 -3.57 0.07 1.49
N GLN A 48 -4.18 -0.80 2.31
CA GLN A 48 -3.59 -2.09 2.70
C GLN A 48 -3.48 -3.08 1.52
N ASP A 49 -4.50 -3.19 0.68
CA ASP A 49 -4.47 -4.03 -0.52
C ASP A 49 -3.35 -3.60 -1.50
N GLN A 50 -3.08 -2.29 -1.55
CA GLN A 50 -2.00 -1.73 -2.36
C GLN A 50 -0.62 -2.11 -1.81
N GLU A 51 -0.44 -2.06 -0.48
CA GLU A 51 0.77 -2.52 0.20
C GLU A 51 1.03 -4.00 -0.07
N ASP A 52 0.01 -4.85 0.09
CA ASP A 52 0.11 -6.28 -0.17
C ASP A 52 0.47 -6.57 -1.64
N THR A 53 -0.11 -5.80 -2.56
CA THR A 53 0.21 -5.89 -3.99
C THR A 53 1.66 -5.52 -4.27
N TRP A 54 2.18 -4.47 -3.62
CA TRP A 54 3.59 -4.07 -3.76
C TRP A 54 4.54 -5.10 -3.18
N GLU A 55 4.23 -5.68 -2.02
CA GLU A 55 5.04 -6.74 -1.43
C GLU A 55 5.10 -7.98 -2.32
N GLN A 56 3.95 -8.40 -2.86
CA GLN A 56 3.88 -9.52 -3.80
C GLN A 56 4.73 -9.24 -5.04
N LYS A 57 4.61 -8.05 -5.63
CA LYS A 57 5.42 -7.65 -6.79
C LYS A 57 6.91 -7.64 -6.47
N LEU A 58 7.30 -7.16 -5.30
CA LEU A 58 8.69 -7.13 -4.87
C LEU A 58 9.26 -8.55 -4.68
N LYS A 59 8.48 -9.48 -4.12
CA LYS A 59 8.88 -10.89 -3.95
C LYS A 59 9.13 -11.58 -5.30
N HIS A 60 8.34 -11.25 -6.32
CA HIS A 60 8.50 -11.81 -7.66
C HIS A 60 9.52 -11.07 -8.53
N PHE A 61 9.97 -9.88 -8.11
CA PHE A 61 10.93 -9.09 -8.86
C PHE A 61 12.33 -9.69 -8.74
N GLN A 62 12.93 -10.06 -9.87
CA GLN A 62 14.34 -10.43 -9.94
C GLN A 62 15.16 -9.21 -10.39
N PRO A 63 15.89 -8.54 -9.46
CA PRO A 63 16.74 -7.42 -9.84
C PRO A 63 17.90 -7.90 -10.71
N ALA A 64 18.26 -7.09 -11.70
CA ALA A 64 19.46 -7.33 -12.48
C ALA A 64 20.70 -7.37 -11.58
N LEU A 65 21.64 -8.26 -11.90
CA LEU A 65 22.89 -8.39 -11.17
C LEU A 65 23.64 -7.03 -11.19
N ARG A 66 23.90 -6.48 -10.01
CA ARG A 66 24.54 -5.16 -9.85
C ARG A 66 25.99 -5.14 -10.32
N ASP A 67 26.63 -6.31 -10.44
CA ASP A 67 28.01 -6.45 -10.86
C ASP A 67 28.11 -7.46 -12.01
N ARG A 68 28.52 -7.02 -13.21
CA ARG A 68 28.84 -7.93 -14.31
C ARG A 68 30.19 -8.54 -14.00
N GLY A 69 30.19 -9.77 -13.48
CA GLY A 69 31.39 -10.54 -13.13
C GLY A 69 32.55 -10.33 -14.10
N ARG A 70 33.48 -9.44 -13.71
CA ARG A 70 34.82 -9.32 -14.29
C ARG A 70 35.85 -10.06 -13.44
N SER A 71 35.39 -10.91 -12.52
CA SER A 71 36.21 -11.81 -11.71
C SER A 71 35.84 -13.25 -12.05
N GLN A 72 36.47 -13.77 -13.11
CA GLN A 72 36.76 -15.19 -13.38
C GLN A 72 37.34 -15.31 -14.79
N ARG A 73 38.53 -14.74 -14.98
CA ARG A 73 39.45 -15.14 -16.05
C ARG A 73 40.76 -15.57 -15.38
N GLY A 74 40.70 -16.71 -14.69
CA GLY A 74 41.88 -17.54 -14.49
C GLY A 74 42.12 -18.26 -15.82
N CYS A 75 43.14 -17.85 -16.54
CA CYS A 75 43.68 -18.59 -17.68
C CYS A 75 44.29 -19.92 -17.18
N PRO A 76 44.27 -20.99 -18.01
CA PRO A 76 44.85 -22.28 -17.67
C PRO A 76 46.37 -22.21 -17.47
#